data_AF-A0A4D6LW27-F1
#
_entry.id   AF-A0A4D6LW27-F1
#
_cell.length_a   1.000
_cell.length_b   1.000
_cell.length_c   1.000
_cell.angle_alpha   90.00
_cell.angle_beta   90.00
_cell.angle_gamma   90.00
#
_symmetry.space_group_name_H-M   'P 1'
#
loop_
_entity.id
_entity.type
_entity.pdbx_description
1 polymer ?
#
loop_
_entity_poly.entity_id
_entity_poly.type
_entity_poly.pdbx_seq_one_letter_code
_entity_poly.pdbx_strand_id
1 'polypeptide(L)'
;MVNVETLVLEGEMSEMLSLMKKTFYSNKEIFLRELINNASNALDKSRFERLANMHILDDELPIRLVPHKENKTLFVIDNGIGMTSDGY
;
A
#
# COMPACT_ATOMS: atom_id res chain seq x y z
N MET A 1 -7.86 23.06 -6.01
CA MET A 1 -7.95 22.37 -7.32
C MET A 1 -6.85 21.34 -7.31
N VAL A 2 -7.17 20.04 -7.37
CA VAL A 2 -6.14 18.98 -7.36
C VAL A 2 -5.42 19.02 -8.70
N ASN A 3 -4.09 19.11 -8.67
CA ASN A 3 -3.29 19.04 -9.90
C ASN A 3 -3.28 17.56 -10.32
N VAL A 4 -3.87 17.25 -11.47
CA VAL A 4 -3.94 15.88 -11.98
C VAL A 4 -2.76 15.68 -12.93
N GLU A 5 -1.77 14.95 -12.48
CA GLU A 5 -0.61 14.56 -13.28
C GLU A 5 -0.80 13.12 -13.78
N THR A 6 -0.56 12.89 -15.08
CA THR A 6 -0.61 11.55 -15.68
C THR A 6 0.81 11.08 -15.95
N LEU A 7 1.25 10.06 -15.21
CA LEU A 7 2.55 9.43 -15.42
C LEU A 7 2.37 8.18 -16.29
N VAL A 8 3.12 8.08 -17.39
CA VAL A 8 3.13 6.90 -18.26
C VAL A 8 4.38 6.07 -17.95
N LEU A 9 4.18 4.79 -17.64
CA LEU A 9 5.29 3.84 -17.52
C LEU A 9 5.72 3.39 -18.92
N GLU A 10 6.98 3.63 -19.28
CA GLU A 10 7.56 3.27 -20.56
C GLU A 10 8.69 2.23 -20.41
N GLY A 11 9.02 1.55 -21.52
CA GLY A 11 10.13 0.58 -21.57
C GLY A 11 9.93 -0.64 -20.67
N GLU A 12 11.02 -1.08 -20.05
CA GLU A 12 11.11 -2.34 -19.29
C GLU A 12 10.09 -2.44 -18.15
N MET A 13 9.76 -1.32 -17.49
CA MET A 13 8.75 -1.32 -16.41
C MET A 13 7.35 -1.67 -16.90
N SER A 14 6.98 -1.20 -18.10
CA SER A 14 5.68 -1.50 -18.71
C SER A 14 5.59 -2.98 -19.10
N GLU A 15 6.67 -3.54 -19.64
CA GLU A 15 6.76 -4.96 -19.96
C GLU A 15 6.71 -5.83 -18.70
N MET A 16 7.44 -5.44 -17.64
CA MET A 16 7.41 -6.13 -16.35
C MET A 16 5.99 -6.16 -15.78
N LEU A 17 5.27 -5.02 -15.79
CA LEU A 17 3.89 -4.94 -15.32
C LEU A 17 2.96 -5.86 -16.13
N SER A 18 3.16 -5.94 -17.45
CA SER A 18 2.40 -6.83 -18.34
C SER A 18 2.62 -8.31 -18.00
N LEU A 19 3.85 -8.71 -17.71
CA LEU A 19 4.19 -10.07 -17.30
C LEU A 19 3.62 -10.40 -15.92
N MET A 20 3.77 -9.49 -14.96
CA MET A 20 3.24 -9.63 -13.60
C MET A 20 1.73 -9.85 -13.60
N LYS A 21 0.98 -9.11 -14.42
CA LYS A 21 -0.47 -9.29 -14.57
C LYS A 21 -0.81 -10.76 -14.86
N LYS A 22 -0.16 -11.38 -15.85
CA LYS A 22 -0.41 -12.80 -16.21
C LYS A 22 -0.15 -13.75 -15.04
N THR A 23 0.91 -13.54 -14.28
CA THR A 23 1.29 -14.37 -13.13
C THR A 23 0.33 -14.19 -11.93
N PHE A 24 -0.06 -12.95 -11.62
CA PHE A 24 -0.96 -12.65 -10.49
C PHE A 24 -2.42 -13.02 -10.77
N TYR A 25 -2.87 -13.04 -12.04
CA TYR A 25 -4.22 -13.49 -12.39
C TYR A 25 -4.46 -14.96 -12.01
N SER A 26 -3.41 -15.78 -12.01
CA SER A 26 -3.48 -17.18 -11.59
C SER A 26 -3.53 -17.36 -10.06
N ASN A 27 -3.03 -16.38 -9.29
CA ASN A 27 -2.89 -16.46 -7.84
C ASN A 27 -3.38 -15.18 -7.15
N LYS A 28 -4.69 -14.92 -7.20
CA LYS A 28 -5.32 -13.69 -6.70
C LYS A 28 -5.05 -13.40 -5.23
N GLU A 29 -4.79 -14.43 -4.43
CA GLU A 29 -4.47 -14.31 -3.00
C GLU A 29 -3.10 -13.65 -2.75
N ILE A 30 -2.17 -13.78 -3.69
CA ILE A 30 -0.83 -13.18 -3.57
C ILE A 30 -0.94 -11.66 -3.51
N PHE A 31 -1.78 -11.06 -4.36
CA PHE A 31 -1.94 -9.60 -4.37
C PHE A 31 -2.38 -9.07 -3.00
N LEU A 32 -3.39 -9.69 -2.39
CA LEU A 32 -3.87 -9.28 -1.07
C LEU A 32 -2.80 -9.48 0.00
N ARG A 33 -2.04 -10.58 -0.06
CA ARG A 33 -0.91 -10.82 0.85
C ARG A 33 0.15 -9.72 0.73
N GLU A 34 0.53 -9.33 -0.48
CA GLU A 34 1.55 -8.28 -0.66
C GLU A 34 1.05 -6.91 -0.19
N LEU A 35 -0.23 -6.58 -0.35
CA LEU A 35 -0.80 -5.35 0.23
C LEU A 35 -0.75 -5.36 1.77
N ILE A 36 -1.08 -6.49 2.40
CA ILE A 36 -1.00 -6.63 3.86
C ILE A 36 0.46 -6.53 4.33
N ASN A 37 1.40 -7.16 3.62
CA ASN A 37 2.83 -7.03 3.91
C ASN A 37 3.31 -5.57 3.82
N ASN A 38 2.88 -4.84 2.79
CA ASN A 38 3.22 -3.42 2.63
C ASN A 38 2.67 -2.57 3.77
N ALA A 39 1.41 -2.77 4.15
CA ALA A 39 0.80 -2.10 5.28
C ALA A 39 1.53 -2.42 6.60
N SER A 40 1.88 -3.69 6.84
CA SER A 40 2.67 -4.10 8.02
C SER A 40 4.01 -3.35 8.09
N ASN A 41 4.74 -3.30 6.97
CA ASN A 41 6.01 -2.58 6.89
C ASN A 41 5.85 -1.08 7.16
N ALA A 42 4.76 -0.46 6.69
CA ALA A 42 4.47 0.94 6.95
C ALA A 42 4.19 1.21 8.43
N LEU A 43 3.49 0.31 9.11
CA LEU A 43 3.22 0.38 10.55
C LEU A 43 4.50 0.20 11.36
N ASP A 44 5.36 -0.75 10.99
CA ASP A 44 6.65 -0.97 11.67
C ASP A 44 7.56 0.26 11.57
N LYS A 45 7.63 0.89 10.39
CA LYS A 45 8.36 2.15 10.20
C LYS A 45 7.78 3.29 11.04
N SER A 46 6.45 3.43 11.06
CA SER A 46 5.76 4.43 11.90
C SER A 46 6.08 4.22 13.38
N ARG A 47 6.04 2.97 13.85
CA ARG A 47 6.38 2.62 15.23
C ARG A 47 7.81 2.99 15.58
N PHE A 48 8.77 2.70 14.70
CA PHE A 48 10.17 3.07 14.89
C PHE A 48 10.34 4.59 15.04
N GLU A 49 9.76 5.37 14.13
CA GLU A 49 9.81 6.84 14.16
C GLU A 49 9.17 7.42 15.42
N ARG A 50 8.05 6.85 15.87
CA ARG A 50 7.35 7.31 17.09
C ARG A 50 8.13 7.00 18.36
N LEU A 51 8.79 5.85 18.42
CA LEU A 51 9.69 5.49 19.51
C LEU A 51 10.92 6.41 19.55
N ALA A 52 11.49 6.72 18.38
CA ALA A 52 12.67 7.57 18.27
C ALA A 52 12.37 9.05 18.59
N ASN A 53 11.26 9.60 18.11
CA ASN A 53 11.01 11.05 18.12
C ASN A 53 9.97 11.51 19.14
N MET A 54 9.04 10.65 19.56
CA MET A 54 7.86 11.07 20.33
C MET A 54 7.67 10.32 21.65
N HIS A 55 8.44 9.26 21.92
CA HIS A 55 8.28 8.43 23.12
C HIS A 55 6.86 7.85 23.31
N ILE A 56 6.09 7.69 22.22
CA ILE A 56 4.73 7.15 22.26
C ILE A 56 4.76 5.65 21.97
N LEU A 57 4.23 4.85 22.89
CA LEU A 57 4.28 3.38 22.83
C LEU A 57 2.99 2.72 22.35
N ASP A 58 1.84 3.40 22.44
CA ASP A 58 0.56 2.71 22.64
C ASP A 58 -0.61 3.26 21.80
N ASP A 59 -0.38 3.42 20.50
CA ASP A 59 -1.49 3.56 19.55
C ASP A 59 -1.71 2.23 18.84
N GLU A 60 -2.97 1.80 18.74
CA GLU A 60 -3.31 0.71 17.85
C GLU A 60 -2.92 1.09 16.42
N LEU A 61 -2.18 0.18 15.78
CA LEU A 61 -1.75 0.27 14.39
C LEU A 61 -2.49 -0.79 13.56
N PRO A 62 -3.83 -0.72 13.38
CA PRO A 62 -4.57 -1.78 12.73
C PRO A 62 -4.50 -1.66 11.20
N ILE A 63 -4.31 -2.80 10.53
CA ILE A 63 -4.64 -2.95 9.11
C ILE A 63 -6.13 -3.33 9.03
N ARG A 64 -6.95 -2.47 8.42
CA ARG A 64 -8.39 -2.67 8.25
C ARG A 64 -8.71 -3.13 6.83
N LEU A 65 -9.47 -4.23 6.72
CA LEU A 65 -10.02 -4.73 5.47
C LEU A 65 -11.53 -4.45 5.42
N VAL A 66 -11.96 -3.58 4.51
CA VAL A 66 -13.36 -3.18 4.39
C VAL A 66 -13.90 -3.56 3.00
N PRO A 67 -14.68 -4.64 2.89
CA PRO A 67 -15.28 -5.03 1.62
C PRO A 67 -16.51 -4.18 1.30
N HIS A 68 -16.55 -3.58 0.11
CA HIS A 68 -17.69 -2.86 -0.43
C HIS A 68 -18.27 -3.62 -1.63
N LYS A 69 -19.25 -4.50 -1.36
CA LYS A 69 -19.79 -5.45 -2.35
C LYS A 69 -20.43 -4.77 -3.56
N GLU A 70 -21.22 -3.72 -3.35
CA GLU A 70 -21.93 -3.02 -4.43
C GLU A 70 -20.96 -2.42 -5.47
N ASN A 71 -19.90 -1.77 -4.98
CA ASN A 71 -18.85 -1.16 -5.80
C ASN A 71 -17.75 -2.16 -6.21
N LYS A 72 -17.87 -3.45 -5.85
CA LYS A 72 -16.86 -4.50 -6.09
C LYS A 72 -15.44 -4.06 -5.68
N THR A 73 -15.34 -3.33 -4.57
CA THR A 73 -14.09 -2.76 -4.07
C THR A 73 -13.75 -3.37 -2.72
N LEU A 74 -12.45 -3.57 -2.46
CA LEU A 74 -11.93 -3.91 -1.14
C LEU A 74 -10.97 -2.80 -0.72
N PHE A 75 -11.24 -2.17 0.42
CA PHE A 75 -10.32 -1.21 1.00
C PHE A 75 -9.35 -1.94 1.93
N VAL A 76 -8.06 -1.67 1.75
CA VAL A 76 -6.98 -2.04 2.68
C VAL A 76 -6.47 -0.73 3.26
N ILE A 77 -6.67 -0.52 4.55
CA ILE A 77 -6.42 0.77 5.20
C ILE A 77 -5.46 0.54 6.37
N ASP A 78 -4.32 1.21 6.35
CA ASP A 78 -3.39 1.29 7.47
C ASP A 78 -3.22 2.74 7.94
N ASN A 79 -2.64 2.91 9.12
CA ASN A 79 -2.21 4.18 9.69
C ASN A 79 -0.68 4.20 9.91
N GLY A 80 0.06 3.59 8.97
CA GLY A 80 1.51 3.53 8.98
C GLY A 80 2.15 4.87 8.59
N ILE A 81 3.41 4.81 8.17
CA ILE A 81 4.20 6.02 7.87
C ILE A 81 3.68 6.80 6.63
N GLY A 82 2.88 6.15 5.78
CA GLY A 82 2.35 6.75 4.55
C GLY A 82 3.43 7.00 3.50
N MET A 83 3.11 7.84 2.51
CA MET A 83 4.00 8.29 1.43
C MET A 83 3.79 9.79 1.20
N THR A 84 4.85 10.53 0.84
CA THR A 84 4.73 11.91 0.39
C THR A 84 4.50 11.98 -1.13
N SER A 85 4.10 13.15 -1.63
CA SER A 85 3.83 13.34 -3.07
C SER A 85 5.05 13.06 -3.95
N ASP A 86 6.26 13.31 -3.46
CA ASP A 86 7.51 13.11 -4.19
C ASP A 86 8.06 11.68 -4.05
N GLY A 87 7.34 10.81 -3.31
CA GLY A 87 7.81 9.48 -2.91
C GLY A 87 8.25 9.44 -1.43
N TYR A 88 9.04 8.42 -1.08
CA TYR A 88 9.73 8.37 0.21
C TYR A 88 10.93 9.30 0.23
#